data_AF-A0A816MDC2-F1
#
_entry.id   AF-A0A816MDC2-F1
#
_cell.length_a   1.000
_cell.length_b   1.000
_cell.length_c   1.000
_cell.angle_alpha   90.00
_cell.angle_beta   90.00
_cell.angle_gamma   90.00
#
_symmetry.space_group_name_H-M   'P 1'
#
loop_
_entity.id
_entity.type
_entity.pdbx_description
1 polymer ?
#
loop_
_entity_poly.entity_id
_entity_poly.type
_entity_poly.pdbx_seq_one_letter_code
_entity_poly.pdbx_strand_id
1 'polypeptide(L)' 'MGGNKLVLFGAEGSLQVWLSTFSQDNQLKLVVAELLENGNFILKDAYNRTCSESFDFPGDTILPGMIWKKIAIFFFEKPR' A
#
# COMPACT_ATOMS: atom_id res chain seq x y z
N MET A 1 18.75 -8.43 -9.10
CA MET A 1 18.00 -7.25 -9.58
C MET A 1 16.66 -7.28 -8.87
N GLY A 2 16.47 -6.46 -7.84
CA GLY A 2 15.24 -6.43 -7.05
C GLY A 2 14.92 -4.99 -6.69
N GLY A 3 13.69 -4.55 -6.97
CA GLY A 3 13.20 -3.26 -6.50
C GLY A 3 13.12 -3.23 -4.97
N ASN A 4 13.31 -2.04 -4.40
CA ASN A 4 13.13 -1.82 -2.97
C ASN A 4 11.65 -2.04 -2.59
N LYS A 5 11.40 -2.58 -1.39
CA LYS A 5 10.05 -2.84 -0.87
C LYS A 5 9.95 -2.38 0.58
N LEU A 6 8.75 -2.04 1.01
CA LEU A 6 8.44 -1.92 2.43
C LEU A 6 8.17 -3.32 2.99
N VAL A 7 8.82 -3.67 4.09
CA VAL A 7 8.79 -5.01 4.68
C VAL A 7 8.54 -4.89 6.19
N LEU A 8 7.67 -5.75 6.72
CA LEU A 8 7.44 -5.89 8.15
C LEU A 8 8.01 -7.24 8.61
N PHE A 9 8.88 -7.19 9.62
CA PHE A 9 9.41 -8.37 10.29
C PHE A 9 8.70 -8.57 11.63
N GLY A 10 8.51 -9.83 12.00
CA GLY A 10 8.05 -10.22 13.34
C GLY A 10 9.10 -9.94 14.41
N ALA A 11 8.72 -10.08 15.68
CA ALA A 11 9.57 -9.78 16.83
C ALA A 11 10.93 -10.50 16.80
N GLU A 12 10.95 -11.73 16.30
CA GLU A 12 12.16 -12.57 16.19
C GLU A 12 13.11 -12.13 15.05
N GLY A 13 12.79 -11.03 14.33
CA GLY A 13 13.60 -10.39 13.29
C GLY A 13 13.81 -11.19 12.00
N SER A 14 13.63 -12.51 12.05
CA SER A 14 13.84 -13.44 10.94
C SER A 14 12.57 -13.77 10.17
N LEU A 15 11.40 -13.63 10.80
CA LEU A 15 10.12 -13.91 10.16
C LEU A 15 9.61 -12.66 9.44
N GLN A 16 9.69 -12.65 8.11
CA GLN A 16 8.98 -11.66 7.31
C GLN A 16 7.47 -11.95 7.34
N VAL A 17 6.69 -11.05 7.95
CA VAL A 17 5.23 -11.24 8.14
C VAL A 17 4.39 -10.52 7.08
N TRP A 18 4.93 -9.46 6.47
CA TRP A 18 4.23 -8.72 5.41
C TRP A 18 5.23 -7.99 4.50
N LEU A 19 4.83 -7.75 3.24
CA LEU A 19 5.57 -6.94 2.29
C LEU A 19 4.61 -6.15 1.39
N SER A 20 5.05 -4.98 0.93
CA SER A 20 4.30 -4.19 -0.06
C SER A 20 4.29 -4.86 -1.43
N THR A 21 3.11 -5.09 -1.99
CA THR A 21 2.93 -5.70 -3.32
C THR A 21 2.56 -4.64 -4.36
N PHE A 22 3.52 -4.18 -5.16
CA PHE A 22 3.30 -3.31 -6.32
C PHE A 22 4.07 -3.84 -7.53
N SER A 23 3.71 -3.38 -8.73
CA SER A 23 4.21 -3.96 -9.97
C SER A 23 5.74 -3.96 -9.99
N GLN A 24 6.29 -5.12 -10.31
CA GLN A 24 7.71 -5.40 -10.36
C GLN A 24 8.30 -4.87 -11.67
N ASP A 25 7.87 -3.69 -12.12
CA ASP A 25 8.57 -3.04 -13.20
C ASP A 25 9.97 -2.73 -12.67
N ASN A 26 10.99 -3.29 -13.33
CA ASN A 26 12.37 -3.35 -12.84
C ASN A 26 13.01 -1.97 -12.59
N GLN A 27 12.30 -0.89 -12.93
CA GLN A 27 12.69 0.50 -12.71
C GLN A 27 12.12 1.15 -11.45
N LEU A 28 11.09 0.56 -10.82
CA LEU A 28 10.46 1.13 -9.62
C LEU A 28 11.30 0.78 -8.38
N LYS A 29 12.28 1.64 -8.07
CA LYS A 29 12.98 1.63 -6.78
C LYS A 29 12.21 2.51 -5.81
N LEU A 30 11.48 1.88 -4.88
CA LEU A 30 10.92 2.57 -3.73
C LEU A 30 12.02 3.28 -2.95
N VAL A 31 11.84 4.56 -2.64
CA VAL A 31 12.82 5.34 -1.85
C VAL A 31 12.18 6.05 -0.67
N VAL A 32 10.87 6.30 -0.72
CA VAL A 32 10.17 7.07 0.30
C VAL A 32 8.89 6.36 0.71
N ALA A 33 8.67 6.31 2.01
CA ALA A 33 7.40 6.02 2.65
C ALA A 33 6.95 7.27 3.40
N GLU A 34 5.76 7.78 3.11
CA GLU A 34 5.26 9.06 3.62
C GLU A 34 3.84 8.91 4.14
N LEU A 35 3.57 9.45 5.33
CA LEU A 35 2.23 9.56 5.89
C LEU A 35 1.72 10.99 5.67
N LEU A 36 0.71 11.14 4.83
CA LEU A 36 0.08 12.44 4.56
C LEU A 36 -0.81 12.88 5.73
N GLU A 37 -1.08 14.19 5.82
CA GLU A 37 -1.92 14.79 6.87
C GLU A 37 -3.35 14.23 6.89
N ASN A 38 -3.85 13.75 5.75
CA ASN A 38 -5.18 13.11 5.65
C ASN A 38 -5.19 11.64 6.11
N GLY A 39 -4.05 11.09 6.52
CA GLY A 39 -3.90 9.70 6.93
C GLY A 39 -3.59 8.72 5.79
N ASN A 40 -3.42 9.18 4.55
CA ASN A 40 -3.00 8.31 3.45
C ASN A 40 -1.50 8.01 3.57
N PHE A 41 -1.16 6.73 3.63
CA PHE A 41 0.21 6.26 3.66
C PHE A 41 0.63 5.87 2.25
N ILE A 42 1.60 6.60 1.70
CA ILE A 42 2.01 6.48 0.31
C ILE A 42 3.45 5.99 0.18
N LEU A 43 3.66 5.17 -0.84
CA LEU A 43 4.94 4.62 -1.23
C LEU A 43 5.36 5.24 -2.55
N LYS A 44 6.55 5.86 -2.61
CA LYS A 44 7.04 6.57 -3.81
C LYS A 44 8.36 6.03 -4.33
N ASP A 45 8.48 5.99 -5.66
CA ASP A 45 9.73 5.65 -6.33
C ASP A 45 10.73 6.82 -6.38
N ALA A 46 11.92 6.55 -6.92
CA ALA A 46 12.99 7.53 -7.10
C ALA A 46 12.61 8.74 -7.98
N TYR A 47 11.51 8.66 -8.73
CA TYR A 47 10.98 9.73 -9.56
C TYR A 47 9.80 10.46 -8.87
N ASN A 48 9.62 10.25 -7.56
CA ASN A 48 8.54 10.81 -6.75
C ASN A 48 7.13 10.41 -7.25
N ARG A 49 7.02 9.29 -7.97
CA ARG A 49 5.73 8.75 -8.44
C ARG A 49 5.16 7.84 -7.36
N THR A 50 3.87 7.99 -7.07
CA THR A 50 3.16 7.10 -6.15
C THR A 50 3.05 5.69 -6.75
N CYS A 51 3.67 4.71 -6.10
CA CYS A 51 3.60 3.30 -6.46
C CYS A 51 2.42 2.58 -5.81
N SER A 52 2.06 2.97 -4.59
CA SER A 52 0.96 2.40 -3.82
C SER A 52 0.51 3.39 -2.74
N GLU A 53 -0.76 3.31 -2.35
CA GLU A 53 -1.37 4.13 -1.31
C GLU A 53 -2.28 3.26 -0.41
N SER A 54 -2.32 3.55 0.90
CA SER A 54 -3.16 2.80 1.85
C SER A 54 -4.65 3.02 1.60
N PHE A 55 -5.02 4.15 1.01
CA PHE A 55 -6.42 4.45 0.68
C PHE A 55 -7.02 3.52 -0.38
N ASP A 56 -6.18 2.82 -1.17
CA ASP A 56 -6.62 1.76 -2.09
C ASP A 56 -6.95 0.43 -1.38
N PHE A 57 -6.51 0.26 -0.12
CA PHE A 57 -6.68 -0.95 0.69
C PHE A 57 -7.13 -0.57 2.11
N PRO A 58 -8.36 -0.04 2.27
CA PRO A 58 -8.86 0.36 3.58
C PRO A 58 -9.01 -0.85 4.51
N GLY A 59 -8.85 -0.61 5.81
CA GLY A 59 -9.18 -1.57 6.86
C GLY A 59 -10.68 -1.56 7.18
N ASP A 60 -11.01 -1.42 8.45
CA ASP A 60 -12.38 -1.29 8.96
C ASP A 60 -12.90 0.15 9.01
N THR A 61 -12.02 1.13 8.78
CA THR A 61 -12.29 2.56 8.92
C THR A 61 -12.11 3.29 7.60
N ILE A 62 -13.09 4.12 7.23
CA ILE A 62 -13.04 4.97 6.03
C ILE A 62 -12.76 6.41 6.45
N LEU A 63 -11.72 7.01 5.85
CA LEU A 63 -11.31 8.39 6.12
C LEU A 63 -11.78 9.36 5.02
N PRO A 64 -11.96 10.66 5.34
CA PRO A 64 -12.20 11.69 4.34
C PRO A 64 -11.08 11.72 3.28
N GLY A 65 -11.46 11.78 2.00
CA GLY A 65 -10.52 11.76 0.88
C GLY A 65 -10.24 10.37 0.30
N MET A 66 -10.74 9.29 0.90
CA MET A 66 -10.74 7.97 0.27
C MET A 66 -11.70 7.96 -0.93
N ILE A 67 -11.14 7.86 -2.14
CA ILE A 67 -11.88 7.70 -3.38
C ILE A 67 -12.13 6.20 -3.62
N TRP A 68 -13.40 5.79 -3.67
CA TRP A 68 -13.84 4.40 -3.74
C TRP A 68 -13.56 3.77 -5.11
N LYS A 69 -12.28 3.63 -5.49
CA LYS A 69 -11.88 3.06 -6.80
C LYS A 69 -12.06 1.55 -6.90
N LYS A 70 -12.08 0.84 -5.76
CA LYS A 70 -12.17 -0.65 -5.69
C LYS A 70 -13.34 -1.20 -4.87
N ILE A 71 -14.05 -0.35 -4.15
CA ILE A 71 -14.91 -0.81 -3.07
C ILE A 71 -16.30 -1.30 -3.54
N ALA A 72 -16.67 -1.04 -4.80
CA ALA A 72 -17.87 -1.65 -5.39
C ALA A 72 -17.85 -3.20 -5.38
N ILE A 73 -16.69 -3.85 -5.25
CA ILE A 73 -16.62 -5.32 -5.27
C ILE A 73 -16.86 -5.92 -3.87
N PHE A 74 -16.40 -5.28 -2.79
CA PHE A 74 -16.53 -5.86 -1.44
C PHE A 74 -17.90 -5.63 -0.78
N PHE A 75 -18.64 -4.57 -1.14
CA PHE A 75 -19.96 -4.29 -0.54
C PHE A 75 -21.13 -4.93 -1.29
N PHE A 76 -20.99 -5.22 -2.60
CA PHE A 76 -22.08 -5.80 -3.40
C PHE A 76 -22.06 -7.34 -3.46
N GLU A 77 -20.99 -8.00 -3.00
CA GLU A 77 -20.82 -9.45 -3.08
C GLU A 77 -21.08 -10.18 -1.74
N LYS A 78 -22.17 -9.83 -1.05
CA LYS A 78 -22.82 -10.75 -0.09
C LYS A 78 -24.20 -11.17 -0.60
N PRO A 79 -24.32 -12.30 -1.33
CA PRO A 79 -25.58 -13.01 -1.38
C PRO A 79 -25.85 -13.65 0.00
N ARG A 80 -27.13 -13.68 0.38
CA ARG A 80 -27.62 -14.45 1.54
C ARG A 80 -27.29 -15.93 1.41
#